data_AF-A0AAU3ZAG0-F1
#
_entry.id   AF-A0AAU3ZAG0-F1
#
_cell.length_a   1.000
_cell.length_b   1.000
_cell.length_c   1.000
_cell.angle_alpha   90.00
_cell.angle_beta   90.00
_cell.angle_gamma   90.00
#
_symmetry.space_group_name_H-M   'P 1'
#
loop_
_entity.id
_entity.type
_entity.pdbx_description
1 polymer ?
#
loop_
_entity_poly.entity_id
_entity_poly.type
_entity_poly.pdbx_seq_one_letter_code
_entity_poly.pdbx_strand_id
1 'polypeptide(L)'
;MTTPRVRRVEVPQAARPAGEFATADYASAFELPSRQPRSRTPEQWARATFEDAPPAVRWILLRGWTLVLGLRMGPRPSPEHVLGWLVSESGSGSVTLEARSPLVATRNVVVVNGSGVVWVTFVRFNRPVSRLVWAAAAPVHHLAVPYLLGRADRSRTAA
;
A
#
# COMPACT_ATOMS: atom_id res chain seq x y z
N MET A 1 11.57 13.45 22.03
CA MET A 1 11.92 12.53 20.92
C MET A 1 10.90 12.75 19.80
N THR A 2 11.33 13.24 18.65
CA THR A 2 10.45 13.52 17.51
C THR A 2 10.00 12.20 16.89
N THR A 3 8.70 11.92 16.88
CA THR A 3 8.16 10.72 16.22
C THR A 3 8.53 10.77 14.73
N PRO A 4 9.09 9.69 14.15
CA PRO A 4 9.38 9.66 12.72
C PRO A 4 8.09 9.90 11.95
N ARG A 5 8.08 10.94 11.10
CA ARG A 5 6.93 11.29 10.27
C ARG A 5 7.10 10.64 8.90
N VAL A 6 6.04 9.99 8.42
CA VAL A 6 6.00 9.48 7.05
C VAL A 6 6.10 10.66 6.09
N ARG A 7 6.99 10.56 5.11
CA ARG A 7 7.21 11.58 4.06
C ARG A 7 6.97 10.99 2.69
N ARG A 8 6.53 11.83 1.75
CA ARG A 8 6.50 11.45 0.34
C ARG A 8 7.91 11.47 -0.20
N VAL A 9 8.27 10.46 -0.99
CA VAL A 9 9.57 10.31 -1.64
C VAL A 9 9.39 9.94 -3.10
N GLU A 10 10.47 9.97 -3.87
CA GLU A 10 10.50 9.36 -5.19
C GLU A 10 10.41 7.84 -5.09
N VAL A 11 9.91 7.21 -6.15
CA VAL A 11 9.85 5.75 -6.22
C VAL A 11 11.28 5.18 -6.21
N PRO A 12 11.65 4.36 -5.21
CA PRO A 12 12.99 3.83 -5.13
C PRO A 12 13.26 2.88 -6.29
N GLN A 13 14.52 2.82 -6.76
CA GLN A 13 14.91 1.97 -7.89
C GLN A 13 14.53 0.50 -7.69
N ALA A 14 14.64 -0.01 -6.47
CA ALA A 14 14.28 -1.38 -6.10
C ALA A 14 12.78 -1.70 -6.24
N ALA A 15 11.92 -0.68 -6.29
CA ALA A 15 10.48 -0.83 -6.45
C ALA A 15 9.98 -0.38 -7.84
N ARG A 16 10.89 -0.09 -8.78
CA ARG A 16 10.47 0.33 -10.12
C ARG A 16 9.63 -0.77 -10.75
N PRO A 17 8.47 -0.41 -11.33
CA PRO A 17 7.56 -1.41 -11.83
C PRO A 17 8.10 -2.01 -13.12
N ALA A 18 7.89 -3.31 -13.29
CA ALA A 18 8.13 -4.03 -14.54
C ALA A 18 6.81 -4.58 -15.11
N GLY A 19 6.86 -5.07 -16.35
CA GLY A 19 5.71 -5.64 -17.04
C GLY A 19 4.58 -4.63 -17.24
N GLU A 20 3.36 -5.03 -16.96
CA GLU A 20 2.15 -4.21 -17.13
C GLU A 20 2.22 -2.83 -16.45
N PHE A 21 2.90 -2.74 -15.30
CA PHE A 21 3.01 -1.49 -14.54
C PHE A 21 4.19 -0.62 -14.96
N ALA A 22 5.04 -1.05 -15.90
CA ALA A 22 6.14 -0.23 -16.43
C ALA A 22 5.64 1.10 -17.04
N THR A 23 4.39 1.11 -17.52
CA THR A 23 3.69 2.28 -18.07
C THR A 23 2.52 2.72 -17.20
N ALA A 24 2.62 2.56 -15.87
CA ALA A 24 1.59 3.01 -14.95
C ALA A 24 1.30 4.52 -15.10
N ASP A 25 0.02 4.87 -15.22
CA ASP A 25 -0.45 6.26 -15.36
C ASP A 25 -0.23 7.10 -14.08
N TYR A 26 -0.03 6.44 -12.95
CA TYR A 26 0.22 7.07 -11.67
C TYR A 26 1.17 6.25 -10.79
N ALA A 27 2.03 6.95 -10.05
CA ALA A 27 2.86 6.38 -9.01
C ALA A 27 2.97 7.31 -7.79
N SER A 28 3.08 6.73 -6.59
CA SER A 28 3.45 7.44 -5.36
C SER A 28 4.27 6.56 -4.45
N ALA A 29 5.22 7.15 -3.72
CA ALA A 29 5.98 6.48 -2.68
C ALA A 29 5.95 7.27 -1.36
N PHE A 30 5.77 6.56 -0.25
CA PHE A 30 5.76 7.11 1.10
C PHE A 30 6.76 6.35 1.96
N GLU A 31 7.74 7.06 2.51
CA GLU A 31 8.76 6.49 3.37
C GLU A 31 8.47 6.81 4.83
N LEU A 32 8.46 5.76 5.64
CA LEU A 32 8.55 5.83 7.09
C LEU A 32 9.99 5.53 7.50
N PRO A 33 10.74 6.51 8.01
CA PRO A 33 12.01 6.24 8.67
C PRO A 33 11.78 5.38 9.91
N SER A 34 12.53 4.30 10.08
CA SER A 34 12.43 3.44 11.24
C SER A 34 13.83 3.02 11.71
N ARG A 35 14.02 2.93 13.02
CA ARG A 35 15.30 2.47 13.61
C ARG A 35 15.43 0.95 13.60
N GLN A 36 14.32 0.23 13.49
CA GLN A 36 14.28 -1.23 13.48
C GLN A 36 13.31 -1.76 12.40
N PRO A 37 13.46 -1.34 11.13
CA PRO A 37 12.52 -1.70 10.07
C PRO A 37 12.44 -3.21 9.84
N ARG A 38 13.55 -3.93 10.07
CA ARG A 38 13.69 -5.37 9.90
C ARG A 38 13.11 -6.21 11.04
N SER A 39 12.52 -5.59 12.07
CA SER A 39 11.79 -6.33 13.12
C SER A 39 10.48 -6.94 12.61
N ARG A 40 10.02 -6.53 11.42
CA ARG A 40 8.90 -7.11 10.69
C ARG A 40 9.34 -7.41 9.27
N THR A 41 8.83 -8.52 8.72
CA THR A 41 8.94 -8.79 7.27
C THR A 41 8.15 -7.75 6.48
N PRO A 42 8.43 -7.58 5.17
CA PRO A 42 7.64 -6.70 4.32
C PRO A 42 6.13 -7.03 4.34
N GLU A 43 5.77 -8.31 4.34
CA GLU A 43 4.38 -8.74 4.45
C GLU A 43 3.77 -8.38 5.81
N GLN A 44 4.51 -8.54 6.91
CA GLN A 44 4.04 -8.10 8.23
C GLN A 44 3.85 -6.59 8.31
N TRP A 45 4.67 -5.79 7.62
CA TRP A 45 4.42 -4.35 7.47
C TRP A 45 3.15 -4.05 6.69
N ALA A 46 2.91 -4.77 5.59
CA ALA A 46 1.67 -4.67 4.82
C ALA A 46 0.43 -5.00 5.67
N ARG A 47 0.46 -6.13 6.40
CA ARG A 47 -0.61 -6.55 7.31
C ARG A 47 -0.82 -5.55 8.43
N ALA A 48 0.24 -5.10 9.10
CA ALA A 48 0.12 -4.09 10.16
C ALA A 48 -0.43 -2.74 9.66
N THR A 49 -0.19 -2.40 8.39
CA THR A 49 -0.71 -1.17 7.80
C THR A 49 -2.21 -1.27 7.51
N PHE A 50 -2.69 -2.42 7.02
CA PHE A 50 -4.10 -2.58 6.61
C PHE A 50 -4.96 -3.35 7.60
N GLU A 51 -4.52 -4.51 8.07
CA GLU A 51 -5.31 -5.44 8.89
C GLU A 51 -5.40 -4.99 10.36
N ASP A 52 -4.36 -4.32 10.89
CA ASP A 52 -4.33 -3.77 12.26
C ASP A 52 -4.93 -2.35 12.35
N ALA A 53 -5.45 -1.84 11.23
CA ALA A 53 -6.17 -0.58 11.22
C ALA A 53 -7.49 -0.71 12.04
N PRO A 54 -7.96 0.39 12.67
CA PRO A 54 -9.21 0.37 13.41
C PRO A 54 -10.37 -0.19 12.54
N PRO A 55 -11.31 -0.97 13.11
CA PRO A 55 -12.38 -1.60 12.32
C PRO A 55 -13.14 -0.64 11.39
N ALA A 56 -13.45 0.58 11.88
CA ALA A 56 -14.10 1.62 11.09
C ALA A 56 -13.24 2.06 9.87
N VAL A 57 -11.93 2.21 10.06
CA VAL A 57 -11.00 2.59 8.99
C VAL A 57 -10.91 1.47 7.95
N ARG A 58 -10.80 0.21 8.39
CA ARG A 58 -10.81 -0.95 7.47
C ARG A 58 -12.08 -0.97 6.64
N TRP A 59 -13.23 -0.76 7.26
CA TRP A 59 -14.50 -0.72 6.55
C TRP A 59 -14.51 0.38 5.47
N ILE A 60 -14.05 1.60 5.79
CA ILE A 60 -13.95 2.71 4.82
C ILE A 60 -13.01 2.35 3.66
N LEU A 61 -11.83 1.78 3.94
CA LEU A 61 -10.89 1.34 2.89
C LEU A 61 -11.53 0.33 1.95
N LEU A 62 -12.19 -0.69 2.52
CA LEU A 62 -12.84 -1.73 1.73
C LEU A 62 -13.95 -1.18 0.84
N ARG A 63 -14.77 -0.25 1.35
CA ARG A 63 -15.81 0.41 0.54
C ARG A 63 -15.20 1.31 -0.52
N GLY A 64 -14.13 2.05 -0.22
CA GLY A 64 -13.39 2.83 -1.21
C GLY A 64 -12.85 1.96 -2.35
N TRP A 65 -12.16 0.86 -2.02
CA TRP A 65 -11.60 -0.05 -3.01
C TRP A 65 -12.69 -0.72 -3.86
N THR A 66 -13.73 -1.26 -3.22
CA THR A 66 -14.77 -2.03 -3.94
C THR A 66 -15.77 -1.15 -4.69
N LEU A 67 -16.22 -0.03 -4.10
CA LEU A 67 -17.28 0.79 -4.70
C LEU A 67 -16.75 1.91 -5.58
N VAL A 68 -15.66 2.57 -5.17
CA VAL A 68 -15.11 3.72 -5.93
C VAL A 68 -14.19 3.23 -7.03
N LEU A 69 -13.27 2.31 -6.71
CA LEU A 69 -12.30 1.78 -7.68
C LEU A 69 -12.76 0.51 -8.38
N GLY A 70 -13.84 -0.12 -7.91
CA GLY A 70 -14.36 -1.38 -8.46
C GLY A 70 -13.42 -2.57 -8.25
N LEU A 71 -12.44 -2.47 -7.35
CA LEU A 71 -11.41 -3.48 -7.15
C LEU A 71 -12.03 -4.80 -6.70
N ARG A 72 -11.64 -5.87 -7.38
CA ARG A 72 -11.98 -7.23 -6.98
C ARG A 72 -11.04 -7.64 -5.86
N MET A 73 -11.58 -7.66 -4.64
CA MET A 73 -10.86 -8.06 -3.44
C MET A 73 -11.06 -9.56 -3.20
N GLY A 74 -10.02 -10.25 -2.75
CA GLY A 74 -10.06 -11.65 -2.37
C GLY A 74 -10.70 -11.92 -1.00
N PRO A 75 -10.74 -13.19 -0.59
CA PRO A 75 -11.31 -13.63 0.69
C PRO A 75 -10.54 -13.08 1.90
N ARG A 76 -11.23 -12.97 3.03
CA ARG A 76 -10.70 -12.47 4.32
C ARG A 76 -11.30 -13.28 5.48
N PRO A 77 -10.50 -13.80 6.43
CA PRO A 77 -9.04 -13.82 6.43
C PRO A 77 -8.48 -14.79 5.37
N SER A 78 -7.26 -14.55 4.90
CA SER A 78 -6.55 -15.43 3.96
C SER A 78 -5.04 -15.23 4.10
N PRO A 79 -4.22 -16.31 4.08
CA PRO A 79 -2.77 -16.17 4.06
C PRO A 79 -2.27 -15.57 2.74
N GLU A 80 -2.97 -15.81 1.63
CA GLU A 80 -2.60 -15.32 0.29
C GLU A 80 -3.02 -13.88 0.03
N HIS A 81 -3.77 -13.27 0.96
CA HIS A 81 -4.27 -11.91 0.82
C HIS A 81 -3.97 -11.05 2.05
N VAL A 82 -3.72 -9.76 1.82
CA VAL A 82 -3.63 -8.74 2.87
C VAL A 82 -4.85 -7.84 2.76
N LEU A 83 -5.78 -7.94 3.70
CA LEU A 83 -7.07 -7.25 3.67
C LEU A 83 -7.83 -7.40 2.33
N GLY A 84 -7.66 -8.55 1.66
CA GLY A 84 -8.24 -8.87 0.35
C GLY A 84 -7.39 -8.46 -0.86
N TRP A 85 -6.25 -7.81 -0.68
CA TRP A 85 -5.26 -7.61 -1.75
C TRP A 85 -4.47 -8.89 -1.97
N LEU A 86 -4.33 -9.37 -3.21
CA LEU A 86 -3.55 -10.58 -3.50
C LEU A 86 -2.07 -10.34 -3.25
N VAL A 87 -1.41 -11.21 -2.50
CA VAL A 87 0.05 -11.22 -2.39
C VAL A 87 0.62 -11.89 -3.65
N SER A 88 1.06 -11.09 -4.63
CA SER A 88 1.57 -11.63 -5.90
C SER A 88 3.05 -12.02 -5.83
N GLU A 89 3.82 -11.34 -4.98
CA GLU A 89 5.23 -11.62 -4.74
C GLU A 89 5.55 -11.34 -3.27
N SER A 90 6.32 -12.20 -2.61
CA SER A 90 6.77 -12.02 -1.22
C SER A 90 8.23 -12.46 -1.10
N GLY A 91 9.06 -11.61 -0.50
CA GLY A 91 10.48 -11.84 -0.33
C GLY A 91 11.04 -11.14 0.91
N SER A 92 12.33 -11.33 1.16
CA SER A 92 13.00 -10.80 2.37
C SER A 92 13.09 -9.27 2.41
N GLY A 93 13.16 -8.61 1.25
CA GLY A 93 13.27 -7.15 1.13
C GLY A 93 11.99 -6.45 0.69
N SER A 94 11.04 -7.16 0.09
CA SER A 94 9.79 -6.57 -0.39
C SER A 94 8.62 -7.54 -0.46
N VAL A 95 7.40 -7.00 -0.44
CA VAL A 95 6.16 -7.71 -0.79
C VAL A 95 5.37 -6.87 -1.79
N THR A 96 4.70 -7.54 -2.73
CA THR A 96 3.86 -6.94 -3.76
C THR A 96 2.41 -7.39 -3.54
N LEU A 97 1.50 -6.41 -3.46
CA LEU A 97 0.07 -6.60 -3.31
C LEU A 97 -0.66 -6.08 -4.55
N GLU A 98 -1.50 -6.90 -5.16
CA GLU A 98 -2.24 -6.52 -6.37
C GLU A 98 -3.75 -6.61 -6.19
N ALA A 99 -4.46 -5.71 -6.87
CA ALA A 99 -5.89 -5.79 -7.08
C ALA A 99 -6.25 -5.18 -8.44
N ARG A 100 -7.31 -5.70 -9.07
CA ARG A 100 -7.71 -5.34 -10.42
C ARG A 100 -9.21 -5.07 -10.50
N SER A 101 -9.58 -4.17 -11.40
CA SER A 101 -10.96 -3.88 -11.80
C SER A 101 -11.04 -3.54 -13.29
N PRO A 102 -12.25 -3.47 -13.86
CA PRO A 102 -12.44 -2.93 -15.20
C PRO A 102 -11.99 -1.46 -15.34
N LEU A 103 -11.84 -0.72 -14.25
CA LEU A 103 -11.38 0.68 -14.24
C LEU A 103 -9.86 0.76 -14.11
N VAL A 104 -9.28 0.03 -13.16
CA VAL A 104 -7.87 0.19 -12.79
C VAL A 104 -7.20 -1.15 -12.46
N ALA A 105 -5.92 -1.27 -12.78
CA ALA A 105 -5.04 -2.24 -12.17
C ALA A 105 -4.16 -1.51 -11.15
N THR A 106 -3.99 -2.10 -9.97
CA THR A 106 -3.30 -1.46 -8.84
C THR A 106 -2.27 -2.42 -8.25
N ARG A 107 -1.08 -1.91 -7.98
CA ARG A 107 0.02 -2.63 -7.36
C ARG A 107 0.58 -1.80 -6.21
N ASN A 108 0.61 -2.37 -5.02
CA ASN A 108 1.31 -1.81 -3.87
C ASN A 108 2.58 -2.62 -3.62
N VAL A 109 3.71 -1.95 -3.43
CA VAL A 109 4.98 -2.59 -3.08
C VAL A 109 5.43 -2.03 -1.75
N VAL A 110 5.62 -2.90 -0.76
CA VAL A 110 6.21 -2.52 0.52
C VAL A 110 7.67 -2.97 0.49
N VAL A 111 8.58 -2.02 0.55
CA VAL A 111 10.03 -2.27 0.59
C VAL A 111 10.55 -1.98 1.99
N VAL A 112 11.27 -2.95 2.56
CA VAL A 112 11.95 -2.81 3.85
C VAL A 112 13.45 -2.75 3.60
N ASN A 113 14.08 -1.65 3.99
CA ASN A 113 15.52 -1.47 3.84
C ASN A 113 16.16 -1.09 5.19
N GLY A 114 17.44 -0.76 5.21
CA GLY A 114 18.15 -0.42 6.45
C GLY A 114 17.71 0.90 7.10
N SER A 115 17.14 1.83 6.33
CA SER A 115 16.76 3.17 6.81
C SER A 115 15.28 3.30 7.16
N GLY A 116 14.43 2.37 6.69
CA GLY A 116 13.01 2.43 6.95
C GLY A 116 12.17 1.49 6.09
N VAL A 117 10.92 1.88 5.92
CA VAL A 117 9.91 1.18 5.13
C VAL A 117 9.35 2.14 4.09
N VAL A 118 9.28 1.71 2.84
CA VAL A 118 8.71 2.50 1.74
C VAL A 118 7.46 1.79 1.22
N TRP A 119 6.33 2.48 1.24
CA TRP A 119 5.10 2.05 0.59
C TRP A 119 4.99 2.71 -0.78
N VAL A 120 5.01 1.92 -1.84
CA VAL A 120 4.86 2.38 -3.22
C VAL A 120 3.52 1.93 -3.76
N THR A 121 2.81 2.79 -4.47
CA THR A 121 1.56 2.47 -5.16
C THR A 121 1.67 2.86 -6.62
N PHE A 122 1.37 1.90 -7.50
CA PHE A 122 1.21 2.09 -8.94
C PHE A 122 -0.24 1.88 -9.34
N VAL A 123 -0.72 2.71 -10.25
CA VAL A 123 -2.06 2.58 -10.82
C VAL A 123 -1.98 2.70 -12.33
N ARG A 124 -2.53 1.71 -13.02
CA ARG A 124 -2.74 1.69 -14.46
C ARG A 124 -4.22 1.91 -14.74
N PHE A 125 -4.54 2.81 -15.67
CA PHE A 125 -5.89 3.11 -16.08
C PHE A 125 -6.31 2.21 -17.24
N ASN A 126 -7.41 1.47 -17.05
CA ASN A 126 -7.96 0.59 -18.07
C ASN A 126 -9.05 1.28 -18.91
N ARG A 127 -9.53 2.45 -18.49
CA ARG A 127 -10.57 3.24 -19.18
C ARG A 127 -10.32 4.75 -19.05
N PRO A 128 -10.85 5.59 -19.95
CA PRO A 128 -10.72 7.05 -19.86
C PRO A 128 -11.24 7.65 -18.55
N VAL A 129 -12.39 7.15 -18.06
CA VAL A 129 -13.01 7.62 -16.80
C VAL A 129 -12.14 7.33 -15.57
N SER A 130 -11.22 6.35 -15.65
CA SER A 130 -10.35 5.97 -14.54
C SER A 130 -9.47 7.12 -14.07
N ARG A 131 -9.09 8.03 -14.98
CA ARG A 131 -8.34 9.23 -14.61
C ARG A 131 -9.13 10.14 -13.67
N LEU A 132 -10.41 10.34 -13.93
CA LEU A 132 -11.29 11.16 -13.08
C LEU A 132 -11.55 10.49 -11.74
N VAL A 133 -11.85 9.19 -11.75
CA VAL A 133 -12.05 8.40 -10.53
C VAL A 133 -10.79 8.43 -9.66
N TRP A 134 -9.61 8.24 -10.27
CA TRP A 134 -8.35 8.28 -9.55
C TRP A 134 -8.01 9.69 -9.04
N ALA A 135 -8.33 10.75 -9.79
CA ALA A 135 -8.14 12.13 -9.32
C ALA A 135 -8.92 12.41 -8.03
N ALA A 136 -10.09 11.81 -7.85
CA ALA A 136 -10.85 11.90 -6.59
C ALA A 136 -10.29 11.00 -5.48
N ALA A 137 -9.78 9.80 -5.83
CA ALA A 137 -9.25 8.84 -4.86
C ALA A 137 -7.83 9.18 -4.36
N ALA A 138 -7.00 9.82 -5.19
CA ALA A 138 -5.60 10.07 -4.90
C ALA A 138 -5.36 10.96 -3.65
N PRO A 139 -6.14 12.03 -3.39
CA PRO A 139 -6.00 12.80 -2.15
C PRO A 139 -6.28 11.96 -0.90
N VAL A 140 -7.32 11.11 -0.94
CA VAL A 140 -7.63 10.18 0.16
C VAL A 140 -6.49 9.19 0.36
N HIS A 141 -5.94 8.65 -0.74
CA HIS A 141 -4.77 7.76 -0.71
C HIS A 141 -3.54 8.43 -0.07
N HIS A 142 -3.26 9.70 -0.40
CA HIS A 142 -2.16 10.49 0.15
C HIS A 142 -2.28 10.75 1.65
N LEU A 143 -3.50 10.67 2.21
CA LEU A 143 -3.73 10.78 3.64
C LEU A 143 -3.71 9.40 4.31
N ALA A 144 -4.40 8.42 3.71
CA ALA A 144 -4.62 7.11 4.30
C ALA A 144 -3.32 6.31 4.44
N VAL A 145 -2.52 6.18 3.37
CA VAL A 145 -1.30 5.35 3.42
C VAL A 145 -0.29 5.89 4.44
N PRO A 146 0.06 7.19 4.46
CA PRO A 146 1.00 7.70 5.47
C PRO A 146 0.48 7.58 6.90
N TYR A 147 -0.82 7.82 7.12
CA TYR A 147 -1.43 7.66 8.44
C TYR A 147 -1.33 6.22 8.94
N LEU A 148 -1.70 5.25 8.09
CA LEU A 148 -1.73 3.84 8.42
C LEU A 148 -0.33 3.27 8.64
N LEU A 149 0.62 3.64 7.78
CA LEU A 149 2.01 3.21 7.92
C LEU A 149 2.63 3.74 9.21
N GLY A 150 2.39 5.01 9.54
CA GLY A 150 2.83 5.59 10.82
C GLY A 150 2.14 4.96 12.04
N ARG A 151 0.87 4.53 11.91
CA ARG A 151 0.18 3.79 12.96
C ARG A 151 0.80 2.41 13.18
N ALA A 152 1.12 1.70 12.11
CA ALA A 152 1.75 0.38 12.18
C ALA A 152 3.07 0.43 12.97
N ASP A 153 3.87 1.49 12.83
CA ASP A 153 5.08 1.65 13.63
C ASP A 153 4.80 1.94 15.11
N ARG A 154 3.77 2.73 15.42
CA ARG A 154 3.41 3.00 16.82
C ARG A 154 2.89 1.77 17.54
N SER A 155 2.12 0.91 16.86
CA SER A 155 1.67 -0.35 17.47
C SER A 155 2.82 -1.31 17.74
N ARG A 156 3.93 -1.21 16.99
CA ARG A 156 5.17 -1.95 17.26
C ARG A 156 5.85 -1.49 18.53
N THR A 157 5.96 -0.18 18.77
CA THR A 157 6.62 0.35 19.98
C THR A 157 5.84 0.13 21.28
N ALA A 158 4.56 -0.24 21.18
CA ALA A 158 3.71 -0.50 22.34
C ALA A 158 3.66 -1.99 22.74
N ALA A 159 4.24 -2.88 21.91
CA ALA A 159 4.37 -4.31 22.16
C ALA A 159 5.80 -4.64 22.59
#